data_AF-A0A257IT69-F1
#
_entry.id   AF-A0A257IT69-F1
#
_cell.length_a   1.000
_cell.length_b   1.000
_cell.length_c   1.000
_cell.angle_alpha   90.00
_cell.angle_beta   90.00
_cell.angle_gamma   90.00
#
_symmetry.space_group_name_H-M   'P 1'
#
loop_
_entity.id
_entity.type
_entity.pdbx_description
1 polymer ?
#
loop_
_entity_poly.entity_id
_entity_poly.type
_entity_poly.pdbx_seq_one_letter_code
_entity_poly.pdbx_strand_id
1 'polypeptide(L)' 'GEIKLPGMANAFYRERVDQHLRIGMRAIELLRRHRLDQLHSRKLRSFAEVAFQ' A
#
# COMPACT_ATOMS: atom_id res chain seq x y z
N GLY A 1 -16.79 13.67 -17.19
CA GLY A 1 -15.46 13.06 -17.20
C GLY A 1 -14.64 13.78 -18.24
N GLU A 2 -13.49 14.34 -17.86
CA GLU A 2 -12.63 15.03 -18.82
C GLU A 2 -12.00 14.00 -19.77
N ILE A 3 -12.34 14.12 -21.05
CA ILE A 3 -11.76 13.31 -22.12
C ILE A 3 -10.29 13.71 -22.22
N LYS A 4 -9.37 12.83 -21.81
CA LYS A 4 -7.94 13.10 -21.92
C LYS A 4 -7.51 13.06 -23.38
N LEU A 5 -6.89 14.15 -23.84
CA LEU A 5 -6.31 14.24 -25.19
C LEU A 5 -5.27 13.13 -25.41
N PRO A 6 -5.16 12.57 -26.64
CA PRO A 6 -4.13 11.59 -26.98
C PRO A 6 -2.74 12.13 -26.62
N GLY A 7 -1.98 11.40 -25.80
CA GLY A 7 -0.65 11.80 -25.31
C GLY A 7 -0.63 12.41 -23.90
N MET A 8 -1.59 13.28 -23.55
CA MET A 8 -1.70 13.82 -22.17
C MET A 8 -2.15 12.75 -21.17
N ALA A 9 -2.97 11.78 -21.63
CA ALA A 9 -3.35 10.62 -20.82
C ALA A 9 -2.12 9.83 -20.38
N ASN A 10 -1.13 9.66 -21.26
CA ASN A 10 0.04 8.82 -21.02
C ASN A 10 1.03 9.46 -20.03
N ALA A 11 1.32 10.75 -20.16
CA ALA A 11 2.24 11.44 -19.25
C ALA A 11 1.69 11.48 -17.82
N PHE A 12 0.42 11.89 -17.67
CA PHE A 12 -0.24 11.92 -16.37
C PHE A 12 -0.40 10.51 -15.77
N TYR A 13 -0.76 9.52 -16.58
CA TYR A 13 -0.85 8.14 -16.10
C TYR A 13 0.50 7.63 -15.61
N ARG A 14 1.58 7.83 -16.37
CA ARG A 14 2.94 7.43 -15.98
C ARG A 14 3.39 8.08 -14.68
N GLU A 15 3.16 9.39 -14.53
CA GLU A 15 3.49 10.12 -13.30
C GLU A 15 2.73 9.57 -12.09
N ARG A 16 1.42 9.32 -12.25
CA ARG A 16 0.59 8.78 -11.16
C ARG A 16 0.95 7.34 -10.81
N VAL A 17 1.30 6.52 -11.79
CA VAL A 17 1.77 5.16 -11.56
C VAL A 17 3.11 5.15 -10.81
N ASP A 18 4.07 5.99 -11.21
CA ASP A 18 5.35 6.13 -10.50
C ASP A 18 5.15 6.64 -9.06
N GLN A 19 4.31 7.67 -8.88
CA GLN A 19 3.97 8.17 -7.55
C GLN A 19 3.32 7.09 -6.69
N HIS A 20 2.37 6.32 -7.24
CA HIS A 20 1.70 5.24 -6.53
C HIS A 20 2.69 4.18 -6.06
N LEU A 21 3.61 3.77 -6.94
CA LEU A 21 4.65 2.80 -6.58
C LEU A 21 5.56 3.32 -5.47
N ARG A 22 6.02 4.59 -5.56
CA ARG A 22 6.87 5.20 -4.53
C ARG A 22 6.18 5.27 -3.17
N ILE A 23 4.90 5.62 -3.13
CA ILE A 23 4.11 5.63 -1.90
C ILE A 23 3.99 4.22 -1.33
N GLY A 24 3.69 3.22 -2.17
CA GLY A 24 3.59 1.82 -1.76
C GLY A 24 4.90 1.28 -1.17
N MET A 25 6.03 1.53 -1.84
CA MET A 25 7.35 1.14 -1.34
C MET A 25 7.66 1.79 0.01
N ARG A 26 7.38 3.09 0.15
CA ARG A 26 7.57 3.80 1.42
C ARG A 26 6.71 3.24 2.54
N ALA A 27 5.47 2.86 2.25
CA ALA A 27 4.60 2.22 3.23
C ALA A 27 5.20 0.89 3.72
N ILE A 28 5.66 0.03 2.81
CA ILE A 28 6.32 -1.24 3.17
C ILE A 28 7.59 -1.01 3.99
N GLU A 29 8.41 -0.02 3.64
CA GLU A 29 9.59 0.34 4.44
C GLU A 29 9.23 0.74 5.88
N LEU A 30 8.17 1.53 6.06
CA LEU A 30 7.70 1.93 7.38
C LEU A 30 7.25 0.69 8.16
N LEU A 31 6.38 -0.14 7.57
CA LEU A 31 5.89 -1.37 8.19
C LEU A 31 7.03 -2.32 8.58
N ARG A 32 8.10 -2.41 7.77
CA ARG A 32 9.28 -3.23 8.07
C ARG A 32 10.13 -2.68 9.23
N ARG A 33 10.19 -1.36 9.41
CA ARG A 33 10.97 -0.72 10.50
C ARG A 33 10.29 -0.87 11.86
N HIS A 34 8.96 -0.94 11.89
CA HIS A 34 8.22 -1.23 13.11
C HIS A 34 8.46 -2.68 13.56
N ARG A 35 8.48 -2.94 14.87
CA ARG A 35 8.60 -4.32 15.34
C ARG A 35 7.40 -5.15 14.87
N LEU A 36 7.59 -6.45 14.63
CA LEU A 36 6.56 -7.37 14.11
C LEU A 36 5.25 -7.36 14.93
N ASP A 37 5.35 -7.14 16.24
CA ASP A 37 4.22 -7.01 17.17
C ASP A 37 3.42 -5.71 17.00
N GLN A 38 4.01 -4.67 16.39
CA GLN A 38 3.29 -3.45 16.02
C GLN A 38 2.59 -3.58 14.66
N LEU A 39 3.14 -4.40 13.76
CA LEU A 39 2.52 -4.67 12.45
C LEU A 39 1.25 -5.51 12.59
N HIS A 40 1.34 -6.61 13.36
CA HIS A 40 0.21 -7.50 13.61
C HIS A 40 -0.52 -7.11 14.90
N SER A 41 -1.74 -6.60 14.76
CA SER A 41 -2.59 -6.24 15.89
C SER A 41 -3.69 -7.28 16.13
N ARG A 42 -4.45 -7.12 17.21
CA ARG A 42 -5.57 -8.02 17.51
C ARG A 42 -6.80 -7.86 16.60
N LYS A 43 -6.76 -6.97 15.60
CA LYS A 43 -7.90 -6.61 14.74
C LYS A 43 -8.42 -7.77 13.88
N LEU A 44 -7.59 -8.77 13.62
CA LEU A 44 -7.95 -9.96 12.85
C LEU A 44 -8.17 -11.21 13.73
N ARG A 45 -8.07 -11.10 15.06
CA ARG A 45 -8.21 -12.25 15.95
C ARG A 45 -9.65 -12.70 16.06
N SER A 46 -9.88 -14.01 15.94
CA SER A 46 -11.16 -14.67 16.18
C SER A 46 -11.29 -15.11 17.65
N PHE A 47 -12.53 -15.27 18.15
CA PHE A 47 -12.78 -15.83 19.48
C PHE A 47 -12.23 -17.25 19.68
N ALA A 48 -12.07 -18.02 18.60
CA ALA A 48 -11.55 -19.39 18.61
C ALA A 48 -10.11 -19.50 18.07
N GLU A 49 -9.36 -18.39 18.05
CA GLU A 49 -8.04 -18.34 17.42
C GLU A 49 -7.03 -19.24 18.17
N VAL A 50 -6.41 -20.15 17.42
CA VAL A 50 -5.41 -21.09 17.92
C VAL A 50 -4.04 -20.42 17.94
N ALA A 51 -3.25 -20.67 18.99
CA ALA A 51 -1.90 -20.10 19.10
C ALA A 51 -0.98 -20.73 18.04
N PHE A 52 -0.73 -20.00 16.95
CA PHE A 52 0.41 -20.26 16.08
C PHE A 52 1.18 -18.94 15.88
N GLN A 53 2.48 -18.98 16.19
CA GLN A 53 3.45 -17.91 16.01
C GLN A 53 4.13 -18.03 14.65
#